data_AF-A0A6I1MTZ8-F1
#
_entry.id   AF-A0A6I1MTZ8-F1
#
_cell.length_a   1.000
_cell.length_b   1.000
_cell.length_c   1.000
_cell.angle_alpha   90.00
_cell.angle_beta   90.00
_cell.angle_gamma   90.00
#
_symmetry.space_group_name_H-M   'P 1'
#
loop_
_entity.id
_entity.type
_entity.pdbx_description
1 polymer ?
#
loop_
_entity_poly.entity_id
_entity_poly.type
_entity_poly.pdbx_seq_one_letter_code
_entity_poly.pdbx_strand_id
1 'polypeptide(L)'
;MNDKEIEKIQRYIYKNSYSKTGEELIQYIKNKNAKVSFTQEEWNKLLIPACSGMLPEVFEWLLNNVAKINENGFDIVTMIIDSQEFRLEFLKMRIKLLKILLSRIEKKYYTKTINFALMKACWFNNIYVVEFLLKIGANVTFLFDDGKTPYNCAKKYGERFSDYSLYNYIKNYLKENDLKDTAIFYSKKDFMGYSIYKI
;
A
#
# COMPACT_ATOMS: atom_id res chain seq x y z
N MET A 1 -5.85 -24.52 -12.48
CA MET A 1 -4.83 -25.34 -11.78
C MET A 1 -5.35 -25.66 -10.37
N ASN A 2 -4.77 -26.57 -9.56
CA ASN A 2 -5.16 -26.61 -8.14
C ASN A 2 -4.51 -25.42 -7.40
N ASP A 3 -5.15 -24.91 -6.34
CA ASP A 3 -4.64 -23.74 -5.61
C ASP A 3 -3.20 -23.95 -5.07
N LYS A 4 -2.80 -25.20 -4.83
CA LYS A 4 -1.45 -25.52 -4.34
C LYS A 4 -0.34 -25.20 -5.34
N GLU A 5 -0.58 -25.23 -6.65
CA GLU A 5 0.46 -24.95 -7.64
C GLU A 5 0.65 -23.44 -7.88
N ILE A 6 -0.42 -22.62 -7.87
CA ILE A 6 -0.24 -21.15 -7.94
C ILE A 6 0.52 -20.64 -6.72
N GLU A 7 0.24 -21.19 -5.53
CA GLU A 7 0.97 -20.89 -4.30
C GLU A 7 2.46 -21.22 -4.41
N LYS A 8 2.82 -22.34 -5.05
CA LYS A 8 4.24 -22.69 -5.29
C LYS A 8 4.93 -21.67 -6.18
N ILE A 9 4.23 -21.17 -7.20
CA ILE A 9 4.76 -20.12 -8.09
C ILE A 9 4.92 -18.81 -7.32
N GLN A 10 3.93 -18.40 -6.54
CA GLN A 10 4.01 -17.19 -5.71
C GLN A 10 5.18 -17.27 -4.73
N ARG A 11 5.33 -18.40 -4.02
CA ARG A 11 6.46 -18.63 -3.10
C ARG A 11 7.79 -18.61 -3.81
N TYR A 12 7.87 -19.15 -5.03
CA TYR A 12 9.11 -19.11 -5.82
C TYR A 12 9.50 -17.67 -6.17
N ILE A 13 8.56 -16.87 -6.67
CA ILE A 13 8.80 -15.46 -7.02
C ILE A 13 9.29 -14.69 -5.78
N TYR A 14 8.57 -14.79 -4.67
CA TYR A 14 8.92 -14.09 -3.43
C TYR A 14 10.30 -14.51 -2.88
N LYS A 15 10.59 -15.82 -2.79
CA LYS A 15 11.88 -16.30 -2.26
C LYS A 15 13.09 -15.91 -3.11
N ASN A 16 12.87 -15.62 -4.39
CA ASN A 16 13.94 -15.28 -5.33
C ASN A 16 13.96 -13.79 -5.69
N SER A 17 13.18 -12.95 -5.00
CA SER A 17 13.08 -11.53 -5.34
C SER A 17 14.40 -10.75 -5.18
N TYR A 18 15.33 -11.27 -4.37
CA TYR A 18 16.64 -10.65 -4.14
C TYR A 18 17.80 -11.39 -4.84
N SER A 19 17.56 -12.60 -5.34
CA SER A 19 18.59 -13.44 -5.96
C SER A 19 18.45 -13.55 -7.48
N LYS A 20 17.32 -13.09 -8.03
CA LYS A 20 17.02 -13.12 -9.46
C LYS A 20 16.59 -11.76 -9.97
N THR A 21 16.94 -11.52 -11.22
CA THR A 21 16.47 -10.34 -11.95
C THR A 21 14.97 -10.46 -12.25
N GLY A 22 14.32 -9.32 -12.49
CA GLY A 22 12.92 -9.30 -12.93
C GLY A 22 12.70 -10.10 -14.22
N GLU A 23 13.65 -10.06 -15.15
CA GLU A 23 13.60 -10.81 -16.42
C GLU A 23 13.62 -12.33 -16.18
N GLU A 24 14.50 -12.83 -15.32
CA GLU A 24 14.53 -14.26 -14.97
C GLU A 24 13.21 -14.73 -14.35
N LEU A 25 12.63 -13.91 -13.47
CA LEU A 25 11.34 -14.22 -12.83
C LEU A 25 10.19 -14.18 -13.84
N ILE A 26 10.18 -13.20 -14.76
CA ILE A 26 9.20 -13.14 -15.86
C ILE A 26 9.34 -14.38 -16.76
N GLN A 27 10.55 -14.79 -17.12
CA GLN A 27 10.77 -15.97 -17.95
C GLN A 27 10.32 -17.25 -17.23
N TYR A 28 10.56 -17.35 -15.93
CA TYR A 28 10.02 -18.44 -15.11
C TYR A 28 8.49 -18.48 -15.15
N ILE A 29 7.83 -17.34 -14.96
CA ILE A 29 6.36 -17.23 -15.02
C ILE A 29 5.83 -17.64 -16.40
N LYS A 30 6.43 -17.16 -17.50
CA LYS A 30 6.08 -17.54 -18.88
C LYS A 30 6.20 -19.04 -19.10
N ASN A 31 7.31 -19.64 -18.67
CA ASN A 31 7.56 -21.08 -18.80
C ASN A 31 6.56 -21.92 -18.00
N LYS A 32 6.09 -21.42 -16.85
CA LYS A 32 5.04 -22.09 -16.09
C LYS A 32 3.69 -21.96 -16.79
N ASN A 33 3.31 -20.77 -17.23
CA ASN A 33 2.07 -20.53 -17.96
C ASN A 33 1.97 -21.39 -19.23
N ALA A 34 3.05 -21.54 -20.00
CA ALA A 34 3.06 -22.37 -21.21
C ALA A 34 2.73 -23.86 -20.94
N LYS A 35 2.92 -24.34 -19.71
CA LYS A 35 2.65 -25.73 -19.32
C LYS A 35 1.25 -25.94 -18.75
N VAL A 36 0.72 -24.97 -18.01
CA VAL A 36 -0.52 -25.15 -17.24
C VAL A 36 -1.64 -24.18 -17.62
N SER A 37 -1.35 -23.17 -18.43
CA SER A 37 -2.26 -22.10 -18.89
C SER A 37 -3.03 -21.42 -17.76
N PHE A 38 -2.47 -20.34 -17.22
CA PHE A 38 -3.05 -19.62 -16.09
C PHE A 38 -4.39 -18.97 -16.45
N THR A 39 -5.32 -19.05 -15.51
CA THR A 39 -6.57 -18.27 -15.56
C THR A 39 -6.30 -16.80 -15.24
N GLN A 40 -7.27 -15.91 -15.53
CA GLN A 40 -7.17 -14.49 -15.16
C GLN A 40 -7.01 -14.30 -13.64
N GLU A 41 -7.70 -15.11 -12.84
CA GLU A 41 -7.59 -15.07 -11.39
C GLU A 41 -6.18 -15.47 -10.91
N GLU A 42 -5.61 -16.52 -11.51
CA GLU A 42 -4.24 -16.95 -11.23
C GLU A 42 -3.22 -15.88 -11.65
N TRP A 43 -3.41 -15.21 -12.79
CA TRP A 43 -2.59 -14.06 -13.18
C TRP A 43 -2.66 -12.91 -12.17
N ASN A 44 -3.86 -12.58 -11.68
CA ASN A 44 -4.05 -11.53 -10.67
C ASN A 44 -3.37 -11.91 -9.34
N LYS A 45 -3.44 -13.19 -8.94
CA LYS A 45 -2.75 -13.73 -7.75
C LYS A 45 -1.23 -13.53 -7.82
N LEU A 46 -0.62 -13.42 -8.99
CA LEU A 46 0.82 -13.16 -9.13
C LEU A 46 1.24 -11.71 -8.85
N LEU A 47 0.29 -10.77 -8.76
CA LEU A 47 0.59 -9.39 -8.36
C LEU A 47 1.10 -9.32 -6.90
N ILE A 48 0.60 -10.20 -6.03
CA ILE A 48 0.97 -10.24 -4.60
C ILE A 48 2.48 -10.47 -4.41
N PRO A 49 3.10 -11.57 -4.88
CA PRO A 49 4.53 -11.80 -4.68
C PRO A 49 5.40 -10.78 -5.42
N ALA A 50 4.91 -10.14 -6.49
CA ALA A 50 5.62 -9.05 -7.14
C ALA A 50 5.67 -7.79 -6.25
N CYS A 51 4.59 -7.50 -5.53
CA CYS A 51 4.55 -6.38 -4.58
C CYS A 51 5.36 -6.68 -3.31
N SER A 52 5.10 -7.81 -2.63
CA SER A 52 5.77 -8.15 -1.38
C SER A 52 7.26 -8.44 -1.55
N GLY A 53 7.66 -8.91 -2.74
CA GLY A 53 9.06 -9.09 -3.12
C GLY A 53 9.77 -7.79 -3.54
N MET A 54 9.07 -6.64 -3.58
CA MET A 54 9.59 -5.37 -4.07
C MET A 54 10.15 -5.48 -5.51
N LEU A 55 9.33 -6.02 -6.43
CA LEU A 55 9.69 -6.29 -7.83
C LEU A 55 8.90 -5.40 -8.83
N PRO A 56 9.22 -4.09 -8.94
CA PRO A 56 8.53 -3.19 -9.88
C PRO A 56 8.47 -3.68 -11.32
N GLU A 57 9.55 -4.27 -11.83
CA GLU A 57 9.66 -4.73 -13.22
C GLU A 57 8.70 -5.90 -13.50
N VAL A 58 8.61 -6.85 -12.56
CA VAL A 58 7.68 -7.99 -12.66
C VAL A 58 6.24 -7.50 -12.52
N PHE A 59 5.99 -6.59 -11.57
CA PHE A 59 4.67 -6.02 -11.34
C PHE A 59 4.14 -5.25 -12.57
N GLU A 60 4.98 -4.39 -13.14
CA GLU A 60 4.63 -3.64 -14.36
C GLU A 60 4.44 -4.56 -15.56
N TRP A 61 5.29 -5.58 -15.73
CA TRP A 61 5.12 -6.56 -16.79
C TRP A 61 3.79 -7.31 -16.69
N LEU A 62 3.41 -7.76 -15.49
CA LEU A 62 2.13 -8.44 -15.24
C LEU A 62 0.96 -7.54 -15.67
N LEU A 63 0.94 -6.28 -15.23
CA LEU A 63 -0.14 -5.33 -15.54
C LEU A 63 -0.20 -4.93 -17.02
N ASN A 64 0.92 -4.93 -17.72
CA ASN A 64 0.97 -4.60 -19.15
C ASN A 64 0.42 -5.70 -20.04
N ASN A 65 0.42 -6.96 -19.59
CA ASN A 65 0.19 -8.09 -20.49
C ASN A 65 -1.02 -8.94 -20.11
N VAL A 66 -1.25 -9.18 -18.82
CA VAL A 66 -2.09 -10.32 -18.39
C VAL A 66 -2.90 -10.04 -17.13
N ALA A 67 -2.36 -9.34 -16.14
CA ALA A 67 -2.99 -9.13 -14.85
C ALA A 67 -3.84 -7.85 -14.82
N LYS A 68 -4.94 -7.90 -14.07
CA LYS A 68 -5.85 -6.78 -13.86
C LYS A 68 -5.87 -6.41 -12.38
N ILE A 69 -5.88 -5.11 -12.11
CA ILE A 69 -6.08 -4.58 -10.77
C ILE A 69 -7.57 -4.67 -10.44
N ASN A 70 -7.90 -5.07 -9.22
CA ASN A 70 -9.27 -4.95 -8.74
C ASN A 70 -9.61 -3.47 -8.48
N GLU A 71 -10.87 -3.08 -8.70
CA GLU A 71 -11.44 -1.73 -8.51
C GLU A 71 -10.45 -0.63 -8.08
N ASN A 72 -10.26 -0.46 -6.77
CA ASN A 72 -9.51 0.63 -6.15
C ASN A 72 -8.05 0.25 -5.79
N GLY A 73 -7.62 -0.99 -6.04
CA GLY A 73 -6.27 -1.47 -5.78
C GLY A 73 -5.85 -1.50 -4.31
N PHE A 74 -6.79 -1.47 -3.35
CA PHE A 74 -6.48 -1.45 -1.91
C PHE A 74 -5.69 -2.67 -1.45
N ASP A 75 -5.96 -3.85 -2.00
CA ASP A 75 -5.21 -5.07 -1.68
C ASP A 75 -3.74 -4.92 -2.10
N ILE A 76 -3.50 -4.34 -3.28
CA ILE A 76 -2.16 -4.09 -3.78
C ILE A 76 -1.45 -3.04 -2.92
N VAL A 77 -2.12 -1.94 -2.57
CA VAL A 77 -1.56 -0.94 -1.62
C VAL A 77 -1.19 -1.60 -0.30
N THR A 78 -2.03 -2.52 0.20
CA THR A 78 -1.77 -3.25 1.43
C THR A 78 -0.51 -4.12 1.34
N MET A 79 -0.26 -4.76 0.20
CA MET A 79 0.95 -5.56 -0.03
C MET A 79 2.20 -4.69 -0.21
N ILE A 80 2.06 -3.49 -0.80
CA ILE A 80 3.20 -2.57 -0.97
C ILE A 80 3.58 -1.93 0.38
N ILE A 81 2.60 -1.57 1.21
CA ILE A 81 2.77 -0.87 2.49
C ILE A 81 2.23 -1.74 3.63
N ASP A 82 2.95 -2.81 3.94
CA ASP A 82 2.56 -3.84 4.92
C ASP A 82 3.32 -3.74 6.26
N SER A 83 4.35 -2.90 6.33
CA SER A 83 5.30 -2.85 7.43
C SER A 83 6.07 -1.54 7.46
N GLN A 84 6.69 -1.23 8.60
CA GLN A 84 7.66 -0.14 8.68
C GLN A 84 8.92 -0.51 7.90
N GLU A 85 9.49 0.45 7.17
CA GLU A 85 10.74 0.26 6.45
C GLU A 85 11.62 1.52 6.56
N PHE A 86 12.92 1.31 6.72
CA PHE A 86 13.91 2.38 6.84
C PHE A 86 14.97 2.34 5.74
N ARG A 87 15.11 1.21 5.05
CA ARG A 87 16.07 1.06 3.95
C ARG A 87 15.58 1.89 2.77
N LEU A 88 16.36 2.89 2.42
CA LEU A 88 16.05 3.84 1.35
C LEU A 88 15.73 3.13 0.02
N GLU A 89 16.44 2.05 -0.30
CA GLU A 89 16.21 1.31 -1.54
C GLU A 89 14.83 0.66 -1.59
N PHE A 90 14.39 0.05 -0.48
CA PHE A 90 13.05 -0.52 -0.38
C PHE A 90 11.96 0.56 -0.43
N LEU A 91 12.19 1.71 0.21
CA LEU A 91 11.28 2.85 0.15
C LEU A 91 11.15 3.40 -1.28
N LYS A 92 12.26 3.47 -2.03
CA LYS A 92 12.24 3.82 -3.46
C LYS A 92 11.46 2.80 -4.28
N MET A 93 11.66 1.51 -4.04
CA MET A 93 10.90 0.44 -4.72
C MET A 93 9.41 0.51 -4.40
N ARG A 94 9.01 0.75 -3.13
CA ARG A 94 7.61 0.99 -2.74
C ARG A 94 7.00 2.17 -3.50
N ILE A 95 7.72 3.29 -3.59
CA ILE A 95 7.25 4.46 -4.36
C ILE A 95 7.14 4.12 -5.86
N LYS A 96 8.09 3.36 -6.43
CA LYS A 96 8.02 2.90 -7.83
C LYS A 96 6.79 2.02 -8.06
N LEU A 97 6.51 1.06 -7.18
CA LEU A 97 5.31 0.22 -7.22
C LEU A 97 4.03 1.06 -7.11
N LEU A 98 3.97 2.02 -6.18
CA LEU A 98 2.83 2.92 -6.04
C LEU A 98 2.63 3.75 -7.32
N LYS A 99 3.69 4.27 -7.93
CA LYS A 99 3.58 5.01 -9.21
C LYS A 99 3.01 4.15 -10.33
N ILE A 100 3.50 2.90 -10.47
CA ILE A 100 2.97 1.95 -11.45
C ILE A 100 1.50 1.66 -11.17
N LEU A 101 1.13 1.35 -9.91
CA LEU A 101 -0.25 1.11 -9.53
C LEU A 101 -1.15 2.31 -9.88
N LEU A 102 -0.78 3.50 -9.41
CA LEU A 102 -1.58 4.72 -9.58
C LEU A 102 -1.73 5.14 -11.05
N SER A 103 -0.80 4.76 -11.94
CA SER A 103 -0.94 5.00 -13.38
C SER A 103 -1.94 4.05 -14.05
N ARG A 104 -2.40 3.01 -13.36
CA ARG A 104 -3.31 1.96 -13.88
C ARG A 104 -4.67 1.97 -13.20
N ILE A 105 -4.78 2.63 -12.05
CA ILE A 105 -6.05 2.82 -11.35
C ILE A 105 -6.98 3.72 -12.17
N GLU A 106 -8.24 3.32 -12.29
CA GLU A 106 -9.24 4.16 -12.94
C GLU A 106 -9.38 5.50 -12.20
N LYS A 107 -9.53 6.60 -12.97
CA LYS A 107 -9.56 7.96 -12.43
C LYS A 107 -10.56 8.15 -11.28
N LYS A 108 -11.72 7.47 -11.32
CA LYS A 108 -12.75 7.53 -10.26
C LYS A 108 -12.26 7.00 -8.91
N TYR A 109 -11.28 6.10 -8.89
CA TYR A 109 -10.74 5.51 -7.67
C TYR A 109 -9.44 6.19 -7.19
N TYR A 110 -8.76 6.96 -8.05
CA TYR A 110 -7.45 7.55 -7.78
C TYR A 110 -7.35 8.23 -6.41
N THR A 111 -8.22 9.20 -6.12
CA THR A 111 -8.21 9.94 -4.85
C THR A 111 -8.42 9.02 -3.65
N LYS A 112 -9.32 8.04 -3.78
CA LYS A 112 -9.59 7.05 -2.73
C LYS A 112 -8.37 6.15 -2.50
N THR A 113 -7.66 5.75 -3.55
CA THR A 113 -6.43 4.95 -3.49
C THR A 113 -5.28 5.69 -2.82
N ILE A 114 -5.00 6.95 -3.19
CA ILE A 114 -3.90 7.71 -2.58
C ILE A 114 -4.17 8.02 -1.10
N ASN A 115 -5.42 8.29 -0.72
CA ASN A 115 -5.79 8.50 0.68
C ASN A 115 -5.58 7.22 1.49
N PHE A 116 -6.05 6.08 0.97
CA PHE A 116 -5.86 4.78 1.62
C PHE A 116 -4.37 4.43 1.77
N ALA A 117 -3.56 4.69 0.75
CA ALA A 117 -2.11 4.54 0.83
C ALA A 117 -1.50 5.44 1.92
N LEU A 118 -1.99 6.68 2.07
CA LEU A 118 -1.51 7.60 3.09
C LEU A 118 -1.82 7.09 4.49
N MET A 119 -3.04 6.61 4.71
CA MET A 119 -3.42 5.97 5.98
C MET A 119 -2.51 4.79 6.31
N LYS A 120 -2.24 3.90 5.35
CA LYS A 120 -1.34 2.74 5.54
C LYS A 120 0.10 3.18 5.85
N ALA A 121 0.61 4.18 5.13
CA ALA A 121 1.94 4.72 5.38
C ALA A 121 2.04 5.34 6.78
N CYS A 122 0.98 6.01 7.25
CA CYS A 122 0.90 6.54 8.61
C CYS A 122 0.80 5.45 9.67
N TRP A 123 0.01 4.41 9.41
CA TRP A 123 -0.13 3.27 10.30
C TRP A 123 1.19 2.51 10.54
N PHE A 124 2.09 2.52 9.55
CA PHE A 124 3.38 1.85 9.63
C PHE A 124 4.58 2.80 9.73
N ASN A 125 4.36 4.08 10.02
CA ASN A 125 5.43 5.06 10.22
C ASN A 125 6.42 5.17 9.04
N ASN A 126 5.92 5.09 7.81
CA ASN A 126 6.73 5.20 6.58
C ASN A 126 6.80 6.65 6.09
N ILE A 127 7.61 7.50 6.75
CA ILE A 127 7.69 8.95 6.48
C ILE A 127 7.95 9.27 5.00
N TYR A 128 8.92 8.60 4.36
CA TYR A 128 9.24 8.83 2.94
C TYR A 128 8.05 8.55 2.00
N VAL A 129 7.23 7.54 2.31
CA VAL A 129 6.02 7.25 1.52
C VAL A 129 4.94 8.29 1.81
N VAL A 130 4.80 8.74 3.05
CA VAL A 130 3.88 9.84 3.41
C VAL A 130 4.23 11.11 2.65
N GLU A 131 5.49 11.53 2.63
CA GLU A 131 5.94 12.71 1.87
C GLU A 131 5.57 12.61 0.40
N PHE A 132 5.83 11.46 -0.23
CA PHE A 132 5.45 11.23 -1.62
C PHE A 132 3.94 11.36 -1.84
N LEU A 133 3.13 10.76 -0.96
CA LEU A 133 1.67 10.77 -1.08
C LEU A 133 1.07 12.16 -0.87
N LEU A 134 1.59 12.93 0.09
CA LEU A 134 1.17 14.33 0.29
C LEU A 134 1.52 15.19 -0.92
N LYS A 135 2.69 15.01 -1.53
CA LYS A 135 3.10 15.73 -2.76
C LYS A 135 2.18 15.48 -3.95
N ILE A 136 1.56 14.30 -4.03
CA ILE A 136 0.58 13.98 -5.09
C ILE A 136 -0.88 14.28 -4.69
N GLY A 137 -1.08 15.01 -3.58
CA GLY A 137 -2.40 15.51 -3.17
C GLY A 137 -3.22 14.56 -2.30
N ALA A 138 -2.60 13.59 -1.62
CA ALA A 138 -3.33 12.78 -0.64
C ALA A 138 -3.83 13.66 0.52
N ASN A 139 -5.09 13.45 0.90
CA ASN A 139 -5.76 14.23 1.93
C ASN A 139 -5.41 13.69 3.33
N VAL A 140 -4.57 14.42 4.06
CA VAL A 140 -4.11 14.09 5.41
C VAL A 140 -5.20 14.15 6.48
N THR A 141 -6.32 14.85 6.20
CA THR A 141 -7.49 14.94 7.07
C THR A 141 -8.64 14.06 6.55
N PHE A 142 -8.36 13.12 5.64
CA PHE A 142 -9.39 12.19 5.18
C PHE A 142 -9.84 11.29 6.34
N LEU A 143 -11.15 11.26 6.57
CA LEU A 143 -11.78 10.42 7.59
C LEU A 143 -12.20 9.10 6.94
N PHE A 144 -11.64 7.98 7.41
CA PHE A 144 -12.03 6.65 6.96
C PHE A 144 -13.28 6.15 7.69
N ASP A 145 -13.90 5.10 7.17
CA ASP A 145 -15.15 4.51 7.71
C ASP A 145 -14.99 3.99 9.16
N ASP A 146 -13.75 3.66 9.57
CA ASP A 146 -13.43 3.31 10.96
C ASP A 146 -13.19 4.53 11.86
N GLY A 147 -13.42 5.72 11.32
CA GLY A 147 -13.30 7.06 11.88
C GLY A 147 -11.88 7.48 12.26
N LYS A 148 -10.86 6.84 11.69
CA LYS A 148 -9.47 7.29 11.84
C LYS A 148 -9.08 8.24 10.73
N THR A 149 -8.21 9.20 11.05
CA THR A 149 -7.44 9.98 10.06
C THR A 149 -6.01 9.44 9.96
N PRO A 150 -5.27 9.74 8.87
CA PRO A 150 -3.83 9.48 8.78
C PRO A 150 -3.06 9.99 10.00
N TYR A 151 -3.42 11.17 10.51
CA TYR A 151 -2.85 11.72 11.74
C TYR A 151 -3.10 10.82 12.97
N ASN A 152 -4.31 10.29 13.16
CA ASN A 152 -4.58 9.36 14.26
C ASN A 152 -3.81 8.05 14.10
N CYS A 153 -3.63 7.54 12.88
CA CYS A 153 -2.82 6.35 12.62
C CYS A 153 -1.36 6.56 13.04
N ALA A 154 -0.76 7.69 12.66
CA ALA A 154 0.61 8.03 13.07
C ALA A 154 0.73 8.22 14.60
N LYS A 155 -0.28 8.82 15.24
CA LYS A 155 -0.33 8.95 16.70
C LYS A 155 -0.36 7.57 17.38
N LYS A 156 -1.23 6.66 16.94
CA LYS A 156 -1.33 5.30 17.48
C LYS A 156 -0.02 4.53 17.32
N TYR A 157 0.69 4.74 16.21
CA TYR A 157 2.03 4.17 16.04
C TYR A 157 2.99 4.68 17.11
N GLY A 158 3.05 6.00 17.30
CA GLY A 158 3.90 6.63 18.32
C GLY A 158 3.56 6.21 19.74
N GLU A 159 2.27 6.06 20.07
CA GLU A 159 1.84 5.53 21.37
C GLU A 159 2.29 4.07 21.56
N ARG A 160 2.18 3.24 20.53
CA ARG A 160 2.51 1.82 20.60
C ARG A 160 4.01 1.54 20.65
N PHE A 161 4.80 2.30 19.89
CA PHE A 161 6.23 2.03 19.69
C PHE A 161 7.15 3.12 20.25
N SER A 162 6.59 4.15 20.89
CA SER A 162 7.32 5.32 21.40
C SER A 162 8.10 6.08 20.32
N ASP A 163 7.68 5.97 19.06
CA ASP A 163 8.24 6.70 17.92
C ASP A 163 7.22 7.69 17.37
N TYR A 164 7.34 8.94 17.81
CA TYR A 164 6.46 10.04 17.40
C TYR A 164 6.98 10.81 16.18
N SER A 165 7.98 10.29 15.47
CA SER A 165 8.63 11.02 14.37
C SER A 165 7.63 11.42 13.28
N LEU A 166 6.86 10.46 12.74
CA LEU A 166 5.85 10.77 11.74
C LEU A 166 4.65 11.53 12.32
N TYR A 167 4.26 11.24 13.56
CA TYR A 167 3.18 11.99 14.22
C TYR A 167 3.51 13.48 14.28
N ASN A 168 4.71 13.83 14.73
CA ASN A 168 5.18 15.21 14.80
C ASN A 168 5.33 15.83 13.40
N TYR A 169 5.81 15.06 12.41
CA TYR A 169 5.85 15.49 11.02
C TYR A 169 4.46 15.88 10.51
N ILE A 170 3.44 15.02 10.69
CA ILE A 170 2.07 15.32 10.25
C ILE A 170 1.48 16.48 11.06
N LYS A 171 1.73 16.55 12.36
CA LYS A 171 1.29 17.67 13.21
C LYS A 171 1.79 19.01 12.67
N ASN A 172 3.07 19.06 12.28
CA ASN A 172 3.67 20.26 11.70
C ASN A 172 3.08 20.55 10.31
N TYR A 173 2.94 19.53 9.46
CA TYR A 173 2.30 19.68 8.14
C TYR A 173 0.88 20.26 8.25
N LEU A 174 0.07 19.76 9.18
CA LEU A 174 -1.28 20.29 9.43
C LEU A 174 -1.23 21.77 9.81
N LYS A 175 -0.33 22.15 10.73
CA LYS A 175 -0.15 23.54 11.18
C LYS A 175 0.30 24.46 10.04
N GLU A 176 1.28 24.03 9.24
CA GLU A 176 1.84 24.81 8.13
C GLU A 176 0.82 25.08 7.02
N ASN A 177 -0.16 24.20 6.86
CA ASN A 177 -1.20 24.31 5.83
C ASN A 177 -2.55 24.80 6.37
N ASP A 178 -2.61 25.29 7.62
CA ASP A 178 -3.83 25.70 8.33
C ASP A 178 -4.96 24.65 8.26
N LEU A 179 -4.58 23.37 8.34
CA LEU A 179 -5.50 22.24 8.29
C LEU A 179 -5.87 21.82 9.72
N LYS A 180 -7.17 21.64 9.95
CA LYS A 180 -7.69 21.11 11.21
C LYS A 180 -7.81 19.59 11.10
N ASP A 181 -7.37 18.87 12.13
CA ASP A 181 -7.63 17.43 12.22
C ASP A 181 -9.15 17.20 12.35
N THR A 182 -9.72 16.62 11.30
CA THR A 182 -11.17 16.41 11.16
C THR A 182 -11.70 15.40 12.18
N ALA A 183 -10.86 14.50 12.71
CA ALA A 183 -11.24 13.51 13.72
C ALA A 183 -11.81 14.14 15.01
N ILE A 184 -11.35 15.35 15.36
CA ILE A 184 -11.76 16.07 16.57
C ILE A 184 -13.27 16.40 16.54
N PHE A 185 -13.87 16.52 15.35
CA PHE A 185 -15.29 16.85 15.20
C PHE A 185 -16.22 15.63 15.33
N TYR A 186 -15.68 14.41 15.23
CA TYR A 186 -16.50 13.19 15.18
C TYR A 186 -16.38 12.31 16.42
N SER A 187 -15.40 12.51 17.30
CA SER A 187 -15.30 11.70 18.54
C SER A 187 -16.12 12.31 19.68
N LYS A 188 -17.29 11.74 20.01
CA LYS A 188 -17.70 11.69 21.43
C LYS A 188 -16.96 10.51 22.05
N LYS A 189 -16.62 10.54 23.34
CA LYS A 189 -16.15 9.32 24.04
C LYS A 189 -17.34 8.67 24.73
N ASP A 190 -17.47 7.35 24.66
CA ASP A 190 -18.43 6.62 25.50
C ASP A 190 -17.97 6.59 26.96
N PHE A 191 -18.80 6.06 27.84
CA PHE A 191 -18.51 5.95 29.27
C PHE A 191 -17.31 5.04 29.58
N MET A 192 -16.86 4.24 28.61
CA MET A 192 -15.66 3.39 28.69
C MET A 192 -14.41 4.05 28.06
N GLY A 193 -14.55 5.25 27.48
CA GLY A 193 -13.46 5.99 26.86
C GLY A 193 -13.20 5.67 25.38
N TYR A 194 -14.02 4.82 24.75
CA TYR A 194 -13.93 4.54 23.32
C TYR A 194 -14.54 5.67 22.48
N SER A 195 -13.97 5.90 21.30
CA SER A 195 -14.49 6.91 20.38
C SER A 195 -15.80 6.43 19.75
N ILE A 196 -16.88 7.17 19.98
CA ILE A 196 -18.18 7.02 19.33
C ILE A 196 -18.31 8.10 18.27
N TYR A 197 -18.58 7.70 17.03
CA TYR A 197 -18.75 8.60 15.90
C TYR A 197 -20.19 9.12 15.86
N LYS A 198 -20.37 10.45 15.80
CA LYS A 198 -21.68 11.01 15.44
C LYS A 198 -21.88 10.80 13.93
N ILE A 199 -22.91 10.02 13.59
CA ILE A 199 -23.52 10.02 12.24
C ILE A 199 -24.19 11.38 12.03
#